data_AF-A0A7S1V7B5-F1
#
_entry.id   AF-A0A7S1V7B5-F1
#
_cell.length_a   1.000
_cell.length_b   1.000
_cell.length_c   1.000
_cell.angle_alpha   90.00
_cell.angle_beta   90.00
_cell.angle_gamma   90.00
#
_symmetry.space_group_name_H-M   'P 1'
#
loop_
_entity.id
_entity.type
_entity.pdbx_description
1 polymer ?
#
loop_
_entity_poly.entity_id
_entity_poly.type
_entity_poly.pdbx_seq_one_letter_code
_entity_poly.pdbx_strand_id
1 'polypeptide(L)'
;MSDLEAIRAANIARNERALAALGLSSAAEETKRKATQTRRAQAKRRRVSRAVEDRAAVRQVPRRQSSRIAVATMQERQAQLEREEAEEARRASEAEARRLDRESRRRTTRRRTPVSRSSSTSVWDTDVNDRSPYVDGDEVDELIDAAYEEEAARISVAPNRLVDDEAVKDARVPRGAMSSAARTDVDLSFIQGDSEQLGRVFEPEEGSGQLKAAAVDALAVTGCRFSRMSGILPFANAVVLFVNLDMTNGYDNRFIGPPTGLHLTWFAQATQTTDSPVIQRMLATSDDDRVLLCLRRPAEAYLFAGRLEATEVFPHLRPVKIIWRLVDAPVLATKEEFRDLINLRDEGATDAGANSAHDDSEVVRKVWPEAEQEETVEDMAAAPVDDSDDSAWDPQTLVEAWAPAAGESSGTARVSGSDEAPTVRQVDSDDYVDGDDAD
;
A
#
# COMPACT_ATOMS: atom_id res chain seq x y z
N MET A 1 -16.12 -54.09 34.16
CA MET A 1 -15.87 -52.70 34.55
C MET A 1 -14.51 -52.65 35.20
N SER A 2 -13.65 -51.73 34.80
CA SER A 2 -12.32 -51.60 35.41
C SER A 2 -12.45 -51.03 36.83
N ASP A 3 -11.49 -51.33 37.72
CA ASP A 3 -11.50 -50.79 39.09
C ASP A 3 -11.55 -49.25 39.12
N LEU A 4 -11.03 -48.60 38.07
CA LEU A 4 -11.14 -47.15 37.86
C LEU A 4 -12.59 -46.67 37.66
N GLU A 5 -13.42 -47.43 36.95
CA GLU A 5 -14.84 -47.08 36.76
C GLU A 5 -15.62 -47.21 38.06
N ALA A 6 -15.29 -48.21 38.89
CA ALA A 6 -15.89 -48.40 40.21
C ALA A 6 -15.51 -47.26 41.16
N ILE A 7 -14.23 -46.87 41.21
CA ILE A 7 -13.76 -45.72 42.01
C ILE A 7 -14.42 -44.43 41.53
N ARG A 8 -14.52 -44.22 40.21
CA ARG A 8 -15.17 -43.04 39.64
C ARG A 8 -16.65 -42.97 40.00
N ALA A 9 -17.37 -44.08 39.90
CA ALA A 9 -18.79 -44.16 40.27
C ALA A 9 -19.01 -43.88 41.76
N ALA A 10 -18.15 -44.42 42.64
CA ALA A 10 -18.20 -44.17 44.07
C ALA A 10 -17.96 -42.69 44.42
N ASN A 11 -16.99 -42.05 43.75
CA ASN A 11 -16.70 -40.63 43.93
C ASN A 11 -17.86 -39.74 43.45
N ILE A 12 -18.49 -40.07 42.31
CA ILE A 12 -19.69 -39.38 41.83
C ILE A 12 -20.81 -39.47 42.86
N ALA A 13 -21.12 -40.68 43.36
CA ALA A 13 -22.16 -40.88 44.37
C ALA A 13 -21.87 -40.13 45.69
N ARG A 14 -20.61 -40.05 46.11
CA ARG A 14 -20.20 -39.29 47.30
C ARG A 14 -20.43 -37.79 47.12
N ASN A 15 -20.06 -37.25 45.96
CA ASN A 15 -20.24 -35.83 45.65
C ASN A 15 -21.72 -35.46 45.50
N GLU A 16 -22.53 -36.33 44.91
CA GLU A 16 -23.98 -36.14 44.81
C GLU A 16 -24.64 -36.05 46.19
N ARG A 17 -24.26 -36.93 47.13
CA ARG A 17 -24.75 -36.85 48.52
C ARG A 17 -24.31 -35.57 49.22
N ALA A 18 -23.07 -35.13 49.03
CA ALA A 18 -22.56 -33.89 49.62
C ALA A 18 -23.30 -32.66 49.07
N LEU A 19 -23.56 -32.61 47.76
CA LEU A 19 -24.33 -31.52 47.13
C LEU A 19 -25.81 -31.53 47.55
N ALA A 20 -26.40 -32.71 47.74
CA ALA A 20 -27.76 -32.84 48.27
C ALA A 20 -27.85 -32.35 49.72
N ALA A 21 -26.87 -32.66 50.57
CA ALA A 21 -26.81 -32.19 51.95
C ALA A 21 -26.68 -30.65 52.06
N LEU A 22 -26.09 -30.01 51.05
CA LEU A 22 -25.98 -28.55 50.95
C LEU A 22 -27.20 -27.86 50.31
N GLY A 23 -28.22 -28.63 49.88
CA GLY A 23 -29.40 -28.08 49.19
C GLY A 23 -29.12 -27.58 47.76
N LEU A 24 -27.94 -27.86 47.20
CA LEU A 24 -27.49 -27.34 45.90
C LEU A 24 -27.89 -28.24 44.71
N SER A 25 -28.47 -29.41 44.96
CA SER A 25 -28.81 -30.38 43.92
C SER A 25 -29.89 -29.89 42.95
N SER A 26 -30.84 -29.07 43.40
CA SER A 26 -31.92 -28.53 42.56
C SER A 26 -31.44 -27.40 41.64
N ALA A 27 -30.56 -26.52 42.12
CA ALA A 27 -29.98 -25.43 41.34
C ALA A 27 -29.03 -25.94 40.22
N ALA A 28 -28.30 -27.02 40.49
CA ALA A 28 -27.44 -27.68 39.50
C ALA A 28 -28.26 -28.38 38.39
N GLU A 29 -29.41 -28.97 38.73
CA GLU A 29 -30.36 -29.52 37.76
C GLU A 29 -30.95 -28.43 36.86
N GLU A 30 -31.33 -27.29 37.42
CA GLU A 30 -31.94 -26.19 36.68
C GLU A 30 -30.95 -25.53 35.70
N THR A 31 -29.71 -25.33 36.13
CA THR A 31 -28.62 -24.82 35.26
C THR A 31 -28.29 -25.78 34.12
N LYS A 32 -28.25 -27.10 34.38
CA LYS A 32 -28.09 -28.12 33.32
C LYS A 32 -29.24 -28.10 32.31
N ARG A 33 -30.49 -27.92 32.77
CA ARG A 33 -31.68 -27.78 31.89
C ARG A 33 -31.59 -26.52 31.03
N LYS A 34 -31.26 -25.37 31.63
CA LYS A 34 -31.07 -24.10 30.90
C LYS A 34 -29.95 -24.20 29.86
N ALA A 35 -28.80 -24.78 30.21
CA ALA A 35 -27.68 -25.00 29.30
C ALA A 35 -28.01 -25.95 28.14
N THR A 36 -28.81 -26.99 28.40
CA THR A 36 -29.26 -27.92 27.35
C THR A 36 -30.27 -27.25 26.41
N GLN A 37 -31.14 -26.39 26.95
CA GLN A 37 -32.11 -25.62 26.19
C GLN A 37 -31.44 -24.58 25.29
N THR A 38 -30.44 -23.84 25.78
CA THR A 38 -29.66 -22.90 24.97
C THR A 38 -28.86 -23.61 23.88
N ARG A 39 -28.23 -24.75 24.17
CA ARG A 39 -27.54 -25.57 23.15
C ARG A 39 -28.48 -26.05 22.05
N ARG A 40 -29.70 -26.51 22.40
CA ARG A 40 -30.73 -26.88 21.42
C ARG A 40 -31.20 -25.70 20.57
N ALA A 41 -31.40 -24.53 21.18
CA ALA A 41 -31.78 -23.32 20.46
C ALA A 41 -30.69 -22.86 19.48
N GLN A 42 -29.43 -22.87 19.91
CA GLN A 42 -28.28 -22.51 19.07
C GLN A 42 -28.09 -23.50 17.92
N ALA A 43 -28.26 -24.81 18.16
CA ALA A 43 -28.22 -25.82 17.11
C ALA A 43 -29.34 -25.62 16.07
N LYS A 44 -30.55 -25.24 16.50
CA LYS A 44 -31.67 -24.91 15.60
C LYS A 44 -31.35 -23.67 14.75
N ARG A 45 -30.81 -22.61 15.35
CA ARG A 45 -30.37 -21.39 14.62
C ARG A 45 -29.31 -21.70 13.57
N ARG A 46 -28.32 -22.54 13.91
CA ARG A 46 -27.28 -22.99 12.96
C ARG A 46 -27.85 -23.79 11.79
N ARG A 47 -28.83 -24.67 12.04
CA ARG A 47 -29.51 -25.42 10.97
C ARG A 47 -30.27 -24.50 10.02
N VAL A 48 -30.95 -23.48 10.56
CA VAL A 48 -31.68 -22.50 9.74
C VAL A 48 -30.71 -21.64 8.93
N SER A 49 -29.61 -21.15 9.54
CA SER A 49 -28.57 -20.38 8.82
C SER A 49 -27.98 -21.17 7.66
N ARG A 50 -27.58 -22.42 7.90
CA ARG A 50 -27.06 -23.31 6.84
C ARG A 50 -28.07 -23.56 5.74
N ALA A 51 -29.34 -23.79 6.08
CA ALA A 51 -30.38 -23.97 5.06
C ALA A 51 -30.60 -22.72 4.20
N VAL A 52 -30.43 -21.51 4.76
CA VAL A 52 -30.51 -20.25 4.01
C VAL A 52 -29.27 -20.06 3.13
N GLU A 53 -28.07 -20.35 3.66
CA GLU A 53 -26.81 -20.31 2.91
C GLU A 53 -26.80 -21.31 1.75
N ASP A 54 -27.24 -22.55 1.97
CA ASP A 54 -27.33 -23.58 0.93
C ASP A 54 -28.34 -23.16 -0.16
N ARG A 55 -29.47 -22.55 0.22
CA ARG A 55 -30.48 -22.06 -0.74
C ARG A 55 -30.00 -20.84 -1.53
N ALA A 56 -29.17 -19.99 -0.92
CA ALA A 56 -28.51 -18.88 -1.60
C ALA A 56 -27.40 -19.38 -2.56
N ALA A 57 -26.64 -20.39 -2.15
CA ALA A 57 -25.61 -21.01 -2.97
C ALA A 57 -26.20 -21.65 -4.24
N VAL A 58 -27.28 -22.43 -4.13
CA VAL A 58 -27.94 -23.07 -5.28
C VAL A 58 -28.45 -22.06 -6.31
N ARG A 59 -28.87 -20.85 -5.90
CA ARG A 59 -29.30 -19.78 -6.81
C ARG A 59 -28.14 -19.08 -7.55
N GLN A 60 -26.91 -19.15 -7.06
CA GLN A 60 -25.75 -18.48 -7.68
C GLN A 60 -24.92 -19.36 -8.63
N VAL A 61 -25.15 -20.67 -8.66
CA VAL A 61 -24.33 -21.63 -9.41
C VAL A 61 -24.40 -21.51 -10.94
N PRO A 62 -25.50 -21.11 -11.62
CA PRO A 62 -25.50 -21.07 -13.09
C PRO A 62 -24.68 -19.91 -13.70
N ARG A 63 -24.46 -18.82 -12.96
CA ARG A 63 -23.78 -17.61 -13.48
C ARG A 63 -22.26 -17.62 -13.30
N ARG A 64 -21.71 -18.41 -12.37
CA ARG A 64 -20.27 -18.45 -12.10
C ARG A 64 -19.50 -19.48 -12.94
N GLN A 65 -20.17 -20.54 -13.43
CA GLN A 65 -19.51 -21.51 -14.32
C GLN A 65 -19.33 -20.94 -15.73
N SER A 66 -20.30 -20.18 -16.24
CA SER A 66 -20.21 -19.51 -17.54
C SER A 66 -19.14 -18.42 -17.57
N SER A 67 -18.98 -17.64 -16.50
CA SER A 67 -17.90 -16.65 -16.41
C SER A 67 -16.51 -17.27 -16.29
N ARG A 68 -16.36 -18.42 -15.60
CA ARG A 68 -15.08 -19.12 -15.49
C ARG A 68 -14.63 -19.75 -16.80
N ILE A 69 -15.56 -20.31 -17.57
CA ILE A 69 -15.25 -20.85 -18.91
C ILE A 69 -14.86 -19.71 -19.87
N ALA A 70 -15.52 -18.55 -19.79
CA ALA A 70 -15.16 -17.38 -20.60
C ALA A 70 -13.77 -16.82 -20.24
N VAL A 71 -13.42 -16.74 -18.94
CA VAL A 71 -12.09 -16.28 -18.51
C VAL A 71 -11.01 -17.28 -18.90
N ALA A 72 -11.25 -18.58 -18.75
CA ALA A 72 -10.28 -19.62 -19.13
C ALA A 72 -10.00 -19.63 -20.64
N THR A 73 -11.05 -19.48 -21.47
CA THR A 73 -10.88 -19.41 -22.94
C THR A 73 -10.17 -18.13 -23.40
N MET A 74 -10.36 -17.01 -22.70
CA MET A 74 -9.62 -15.77 -22.97
C MET A 74 -8.13 -15.91 -22.62
N GLN A 75 -7.82 -16.51 -21.46
CA GLN A 75 -6.43 -16.75 -21.03
C GLN A 75 -5.70 -17.71 -21.98
N GLU A 76 -6.37 -18.77 -22.45
CA GLU A 76 -5.79 -19.71 -23.41
C GLU A 76 -5.49 -19.04 -24.76
N ARG A 77 -6.37 -18.14 -25.22
CA ARG A 77 -6.14 -17.35 -26.43
C ARG A 77 -4.99 -16.36 -26.28
N GLN A 78 -4.85 -15.74 -25.11
CA GLN A 78 -3.73 -14.84 -24.83
C GLN A 78 -2.39 -15.59 -24.81
N ALA A 79 -2.35 -16.75 -24.16
CA ALA A 79 -1.17 -17.60 -24.15
C ALA A 79 -0.79 -18.14 -25.55
N GLN A 80 -1.78 -18.35 -26.43
CA GLN A 80 -1.52 -18.69 -27.83
C GLN A 80 -0.87 -17.54 -28.60
N LEU A 81 -1.37 -16.31 -28.44
CA LEU A 81 -0.79 -15.12 -29.09
C LEU A 81 0.65 -14.87 -28.62
N GLU A 82 0.93 -15.01 -27.32
CA GLU A 82 2.28 -14.86 -26.78
C GLU A 82 3.25 -15.91 -27.33
N ARG A 83 2.78 -17.15 -27.55
CA ARG A 83 3.59 -18.20 -28.20
C ARG A 83 3.86 -17.90 -29.66
N GLU A 84 2.87 -17.39 -30.39
CA GLU A 84 3.03 -17.00 -31.80
C GLU A 84 4.01 -15.83 -31.95
N GLU A 85 3.90 -14.82 -31.09
CA GLU A 85 4.82 -13.67 -31.06
C GLU A 85 6.26 -14.09 -30.71
N ALA A 86 6.41 -14.99 -29.72
CA ALA A 86 7.71 -15.54 -29.36
C ALA A 86 8.34 -16.37 -30.52
N GLU A 87 7.53 -17.15 -31.25
CA GLU A 87 8.01 -17.86 -32.44
C GLU A 87 8.41 -16.90 -33.56
N GLU A 88 7.66 -15.83 -33.78
CA GLU A 88 7.96 -14.82 -34.80
C GLU A 88 9.26 -14.08 -34.45
N ALA A 89 9.44 -13.69 -33.19
CA ALA A 89 10.68 -13.09 -32.70
C ALA A 89 11.88 -14.05 -32.90
N ARG A 90 11.70 -15.35 -32.65
CA ARG A 90 12.75 -16.36 -32.89
C ARG A 90 13.08 -16.48 -34.38
N ARG A 91 12.07 -16.48 -35.26
CA ARG A 91 12.28 -16.51 -36.73
C ARG A 91 12.99 -15.24 -37.22
N ALA A 92 12.65 -14.08 -36.68
CA ALA A 92 13.28 -12.81 -37.03
C ALA A 92 14.77 -12.80 -36.62
N SER A 93 15.07 -13.20 -35.38
CA SER A 93 16.45 -13.34 -34.88
C SER A 93 17.27 -14.33 -35.74
N GLU A 94 16.71 -15.48 -36.08
CA GLU A 94 17.40 -16.45 -36.94
C GLU A 94 17.65 -15.91 -38.36
N ALA A 95 16.70 -15.16 -38.93
CA ALA A 95 16.86 -14.52 -40.23
C ALA A 95 17.97 -13.46 -40.21
N GLU A 96 18.08 -12.68 -39.14
CA GLU A 96 19.14 -11.69 -38.95
C GLU A 96 20.52 -12.35 -38.81
N ALA A 97 20.61 -13.41 -38.00
CA ALA A 97 21.84 -14.20 -37.86
C ALA A 97 22.31 -14.77 -39.22
N ARG A 98 21.37 -15.29 -40.03
CA ARG A 98 21.67 -15.74 -41.40
C ARG A 98 22.10 -14.61 -42.33
N ARG A 99 21.57 -13.39 -42.15
CA ARG A 99 22.01 -12.20 -42.92
C ARG A 99 23.45 -11.85 -42.59
N LEU A 100 23.80 -11.83 -41.30
CA LEU A 100 25.16 -11.53 -40.83
C LEU A 100 26.19 -12.59 -41.27
N ASP A 101 25.84 -13.88 -41.25
CA ASP A 101 26.72 -14.94 -41.80
C ASP A 101 26.99 -14.73 -43.30
N ARG A 102 25.95 -14.42 -44.08
CA ARG A 102 26.10 -14.13 -45.53
C ARG A 102 26.99 -12.91 -45.78
N GLU A 103 26.86 -11.86 -44.99
CA GLU A 103 27.73 -10.67 -45.10
C GLU A 103 29.18 -10.98 -44.73
N SER A 104 29.40 -11.76 -43.68
CA SER A 104 30.72 -12.19 -43.25
C SER A 104 31.43 -13.01 -44.34
N ARG A 105 30.72 -13.95 -44.98
CA ARG A 105 31.24 -14.72 -46.11
C ARG A 105 31.57 -13.86 -47.33
N ARG A 106 30.81 -12.79 -47.59
CA ARG A 106 31.09 -11.82 -48.68
C ARG A 106 32.34 -10.99 -48.38
N ARG A 107 32.59 -10.64 -47.12
CA ARG A 107 33.78 -9.88 -46.71
C ARG A 107 35.06 -10.72 -46.84
N THR A 108 35.02 -12.00 -46.48
CA THR A 108 36.19 -12.89 -46.56
C THR A 108 36.59 -13.24 -48.00
N THR A 109 35.62 -13.35 -48.91
CA THR A 109 35.92 -13.63 -50.34
C THR A 109 36.55 -12.44 -51.07
N ARG A 110 36.26 -11.20 -50.68
CA ARG A 110 36.88 -9.99 -51.28
C ARG A 110 38.31 -9.71 -50.83
N ARG A 111 38.81 -10.32 -49.75
CA ARG A 111 40.16 -10.09 -49.22
C ARG A 111 41.25 -11.05 -49.71
N ARG A 112 40.96 -11.91 -50.69
CA ARG A 112 41.98 -12.74 -51.34
C ARG A 112 42.66 -11.99 -52.47
N THR A 113 43.40 -10.94 -52.14
CA THR A 113 44.56 -10.52 -52.94
C THR A 113 45.74 -11.40 -52.57
N PRO A 114 46.52 -11.93 -53.52
CA PRO A 114 47.65 -12.80 -53.23
C PRO A 114 48.77 -11.97 -52.57
N VAL A 115 48.86 -12.02 -51.25
CA VAL A 115 49.98 -11.42 -50.51
C VAL A 115 51.11 -12.45 -50.47
N SER A 116 52.26 -12.06 -51.02
CA SER A 116 53.48 -12.85 -51.01
C SER A 116 53.93 -13.13 -49.59
N ARG A 117 54.27 -14.39 -49.33
CA ARG A 117 54.82 -14.89 -48.07
C ARG A 117 56.03 -14.07 -47.62
N SER A 118 55.92 -13.43 -46.47
CA SER A 118 57.06 -13.15 -45.61
C SER A 118 56.74 -13.63 -44.20
N SER A 119 57.55 -14.60 -43.77
CA SER A 119 57.61 -15.18 -42.44
C SER A 119 57.84 -14.08 -41.39
N SER A 120 56.95 -14.00 -40.40
CA SER A 120 57.30 -13.40 -39.11
C SER A 120 56.49 -14.09 -38.02
N THR A 121 57.23 -14.53 -37.02
CA THR A 121 56.84 -15.33 -35.88
C THR A 121 56.55 -14.39 -34.72
N SER A 122 55.33 -14.42 -34.18
CA SER A 122 54.97 -13.87 -32.85
C SER A 122 53.64 -14.53 -32.45
N VAL A 123 53.51 -15.42 -31.46
CA VAL A 123 53.83 -15.32 -30.03
C VAL A 123 53.25 -14.06 -29.40
N TRP A 124 51.94 -14.07 -29.15
CA TRP A 124 51.21 -13.47 -28.01
C TRP A 124 49.86 -14.23 -27.94
N ASP A 125 49.54 -15.06 -26.95
CA ASP A 125 49.35 -14.82 -25.50
C ASP A 125 47.90 -14.39 -25.16
N THR A 126 47.38 -15.00 -24.10
CA THR A 126 46.10 -14.80 -23.38
C THR A 126 44.83 -15.53 -23.85
N ASP A 127 44.74 -16.82 -23.48
CA ASP A 127 43.46 -17.48 -23.17
C ASP A 127 42.95 -16.91 -21.82
N VAL A 128 42.01 -15.96 -21.88
CA VAL A 128 41.21 -15.56 -20.71
C VAL A 128 39.86 -16.28 -20.81
N ASN A 129 39.75 -17.31 -19.99
CA ASN A 129 38.60 -18.17 -19.81
C ASN A 129 37.55 -17.39 -19.00
N ASP A 130 36.74 -16.57 -19.68
CA ASP A 130 35.63 -15.83 -19.10
C ASP A 130 34.40 -16.75 -18.94
N ARG A 131 34.41 -17.54 -17.86
CA ARG A 131 33.24 -18.26 -17.36
C ARG A 131 32.52 -17.38 -16.36
N SER A 132 31.65 -16.51 -16.87
CA SER A 132 30.62 -15.85 -16.05
C SER A 132 29.64 -16.90 -15.53
N PRO A 133 29.48 -17.07 -14.20
CA PRO A 133 28.44 -17.93 -13.64
C PRO A 133 27.11 -17.18 -13.72
N TYR A 134 26.32 -17.46 -14.76
CA TYR A 134 24.89 -17.18 -14.70
C TYR A 134 24.28 -18.13 -13.68
N VAL A 135 23.85 -17.57 -12.54
CA VAL A 135 22.98 -18.26 -11.59
C VAL A 135 21.57 -18.19 -12.16
N ASP A 136 20.96 -19.36 -12.39
CA ASP A 136 19.59 -19.45 -12.89
C ASP A 136 18.63 -18.79 -11.90
N GLY A 137 17.81 -17.85 -12.39
CA GLY A 137 16.97 -16.97 -11.55
C GLY A 137 15.87 -17.69 -10.76
N ASP A 138 15.52 -18.92 -11.14
CA ASP A 138 14.45 -19.68 -10.47
C ASP A 138 14.85 -20.16 -9.06
N GLU A 139 16.14 -20.29 -8.75
CA GLU A 139 16.62 -20.74 -7.43
C GLU A 139 16.59 -19.61 -6.39
N VAL A 140 16.60 -18.35 -6.84
CA VAL A 140 16.56 -17.16 -5.96
C VAL A 140 15.15 -16.91 -5.44
N ASP A 141 14.11 -17.17 -6.24
CA ASP A 141 12.72 -16.96 -5.84
C ASP A 141 12.25 -17.96 -4.76
N GLU A 142 12.68 -19.24 -4.83
CA GLU A 142 12.37 -20.23 -3.79
C GLU A 142 13.05 -19.92 -2.45
N LEU A 143 14.25 -19.33 -2.47
CA LEU A 143 14.97 -18.89 -1.26
C LEU A 143 14.29 -17.71 -0.57
N ILE A 144 13.67 -16.81 -1.34
CA ILE A 144 12.93 -15.65 -0.81
C ILE A 144 11.65 -16.13 -0.10
N ASP A 145 10.87 -17.02 -0.72
CA ASP A 145 9.63 -17.53 -0.13
C ASP A 145 9.88 -18.30 1.18
N ALA A 146 10.96 -19.09 1.26
CA ALA A 146 11.34 -19.80 2.48
C ALA A 146 11.74 -18.86 3.63
N ALA A 147 12.46 -17.76 3.34
CA ALA A 147 12.82 -16.75 4.32
C ALA A 147 11.59 -16.02 4.90
N TYR A 148 10.53 -15.84 4.09
CA TYR A 148 9.26 -15.26 4.54
C TYR A 148 8.52 -16.16 5.53
N GLU A 149 8.50 -17.47 5.32
CA GLU A 149 7.81 -18.40 6.22
C GLU A 149 8.53 -18.56 7.58
N GLU A 150 9.87 -18.58 7.58
CA GLU A 150 10.66 -18.72 8.81
C GLU A 150 10.56 -17.46 9.70
N GLU A 151 10.60 -16.26 9.12
CA GLU A 151 10.50 -15.03 9.89
C GLU A 151 9.05 -14.75 10.35
N ALA A 152 8.04 -15.11 9.55
CA ALA A 152 6.65 -15.11 9.99
C ALA A 152 6.44 -16.06 11.18
N ALA A 153 7.14 -17.21 11.18
CA ALA A 153 7.15 -18.13 12.32
C ALA A 153 7.85 -17.50 13.54
N ARG A 154 9.02 -16.86 13.38
CA ARG A 154 9.75 -16.20 14.49
C ARG A 154 8.97 -15.05 15.12
N ILE A 155 8.35 -14.18 14.34
CA ILE A 155 7.50 -13.08 14.84
C ILE A 155 6.25 -13.63 15.54
N SER A 156 5.75 -14.82 15.15
CA SER A 156 4.62 -15.47 15.82
C SER A 156 4.99 -16.20 17.13
N VAL A 157 6.29 -16.41 17.41
CA VAL A 157 6.80 -17.22 18.53
C VAL A 157 7.20 -16.37 19.74
N ALA A 158 6.89 -15.07 19.76
CA ALA A 158 6.83 -14.36 21.05
C ALA A 158 5.83 -15.11 21.96
N PRO A 159 6.23 -15.58 23.15
CA PRO A 159 5.35 -16.36 24.00
C PRO A 159 4.18 -15.46 24.41
N ASN A 160 3.02 -15.71 23.80
CA ASN A 160 1.73 -15.28 24.33
C ASN A 160 1.63 -15.88 25.73
N ARG A 161 2.12 -15.13 26.71
CA ARG A 161 1.86 -15.36 28.12
C ARG A 161 0.35 -15.24 28.22
N LEU A 162 -0.32 -16.39 28.38
CA LEU A 162 -1.75 -16.50 28.66
C LEU A 162 -2.01 -15.81 30.00
N VAL A 163 -2.05 -14.48 29.98
CA VAL A 163 -2.72 -13.70 31.00
C VAL A 163 -4.20 -13.84 30.67
N ASP A 164 -4.98 -14.29 31.63
CA ASP A 164 -6.41 -14.56 31.48
C ASP A 164 -7.15 -13.35 30.90
N ASP A 165 -7.43 -13.43 29.60
CA ASP A 165 -7.93 -12.39 28.69
C ASP A 165 -9.44 -12.07 28.89
N GLU A 166 -9.99 -12.41 30.05
CA GLU A 166 -11.41 -12.21 30.38
C GLU A 166 -11.69 -10.85 31.02
N ALA A 167 -10.69 -10.19 31.62
CA ALA A 167 -10.91 -8.94 32.37
C ALA A 167 -10.78 -7.64 31.53
N VAL A 168 -10.25 -7.68 30.31
CA VAL A 168 -10.01 -6.48 29.47
C VAL A 168 -11.06 -6.30 28.36
N LYS A 169 -12.14 -7.10 28.36
CA LYS A 169 -13.19 -7.04 27.32
C LYS A 169 -14.25 -5.96 27.53
N ASP A 170 -14.30 -5.32 28.70
CA ASP A 170 -15.49 -4.58 29.14
C ASP A 170 -15.58 -3.08 28.75
N ALA A 171 -14.67 -2.55 27.92
CA ALA A 171 -14.77 -1.15 27.45
C ALA A 171 -14.65 -0.94 25.93
N ARG A 172 -14.36 -1.98 25.14
CA ARG A 172 -14.27 -1.81 23.68
C ARG A 172 -15.65 -1.84 23.05
N VAL A 173 -15.99 -0.77 22.32
CA VAL A 173 -17.16 -0.70 21.44
C VAL A 173 -17.29 -2.03 20.69
N PRO A 174 -18.45 -2.71 20.76
CA PRO A 174 -18.60 -4.02 20.13
C PRO A 174 -18.19 -3.93 18.66
N ARG A 175 -17.16 -4.70 18.25
CA ARG A 175 -16.63 -4.74 16.86
C ARG A 175 -17.65 -5.22 15.80
N GLY A 176 -18.93 -5.36 16.18
CA GLY A 176 -20.03 -5.90 15.38
C GLY A 176 -20.41 -5.06 14.16
N ALA A 177 -20.03 -3.78 14.09
CA ALA A 177 -20.42 -2.90 12.98
C ALA A 177 -19.28 -2.03 12.40
N MET A 178 -18.01 -2.33 12.68
CA MET A 178 -16.90 -1.56 12.11
C MET A 178 -16.87 -1.70 10.58
N SER A 179 -16.85 -0.57 9.88
CA SER A 179 -16.68 -0.49 8.43
C SER A 179 -15.30 -1.00 8.01
N SER A 180 -15.17 -1.38 6.74
CA SER A 180 -13.85 -1.58 6.13
C SER A 180 -13.12 -0.25 6.04
N ALA A 181 -11.79 -0.23 6.18
CA ALA A 181 -10.97 0.98 5.99
C ALA A 181 -11.32 1.72 4.67
N ALA A 182 -11.55 0.98 3.58
CA ALA A 182 -11.93 1.54 2.28
C ALA A 182 -13.27 2.31 2.25
N ARG A 183 -14.06 2.28 3.33
CA ARG A 183 -15.31 3.02 3.51
C ARG A 183 -15.24 4.05 4.63
N THR A 184 -14.06 4.23 5.20
CA THR A 184 -13.80 5.17 6.27
C THR A 184 -12.82 6.21 5.75
N ASP A 185 -13.00 7.45 6.18
CA ASP A 185 -12.07 8.52 5.88
C ASP A 185 -10.91 8.54 6.88
N VAL A 186 -9.73 8.93 6.39
CA VAL A 186 -8.64 9.41 7.23
C VAL A 186 -8.99 10.82 7.71
N ASP A 187 -8.69 11.11 8.96
CA ASP A 187 -8.72 12.45 9.51
C ASP A 187 -7.61 13.29 8.85
N LEU A 188 -7.98 14.16 7.91
CA LEU A 188 -7.04 14.98 7.16
C LEU A 188 -6.53 16.18 7.96
N SER A 189 -7.02 16.41 9.19
CA SER A 189 -6.47 17.45 10.08
C SER A 189 -4.97 17.21 10.38
N PHE A 190 -4.53 15.95 10.30
CA PHE A 190 -3.13 15.53 10.43
C PHE A 190 -2.17 16.18 9.43
N ILE A 191 -2.68 16.69 8.30
CA ILE A 191 -1.89 17.10 7.14
C ILE A 191 -1.83 18.63 7.00
N GLN A 192 -2.57 19.38 7.81
CA GLN A 192 -2.63 20.84 7.67
C GLN A 192 -1.33 21.50 8.17
N GLY A 193 -0.47 21.91 7.22
CA GLY A 193 0.58 22.94 7.29
C GLY A 193 1.65 22.79 8.37
N ASP A 194 1.25 22.95 9.63
CA ASP A 194 2.11 22.97 10.81
C ASP A 194 1.62 21.99 11.88
N SER A 195 0.85 21.00 11.44
CA SER A 195 0.25 19.99 12.29
C SER A 195 1.28 19.35 13.21
N GLU A 196 1.06 19.49 14.53
CA GLU A 196 1.78 18.77 15.60
C GLU A 196 1.78 17.24 15.39
N GLN A 197 0.94 16.74 14.47
CA GLN A 197 0.87 15.33 14.15
C GLN A 197 2.01 14.86 13.22
N LEU A 198 2.66 15.76 12.46
CA LEU A 198 3.83 15.38 11.66
C LEU A 198 5.00 15.02 12.59
N GLY A 199 5.52 13.81 12.42
CA GLY A 199 6.54 13.23 13.30
C GLY A 199 5.98 12.54 14.54
N ARG A 200 4.65 12.57 14.75
CA ARG A 200 4.03 11.91 15.91
C ARG A 200 4.19 10.39 15.83
N VAL A 201 4.60 9.80 16.94
CA VAL A 201 4.67 8.36 17.15
C VAL A 201 3.34 7.83 17.68
N PHE A 202 2.82 6.78 17.05
CA PHE A 202 1.59 6.09 17.45
C PHE A 202 1.91 4.94 18.40
N GLU A 203 2.00 5.24 19.69
CA GLU A 203 2.25 4.24 20.71
C GLU A 203 1.07 3.27 20.85
N PRO A 204 1.31 1.95 20.82
CA PRO A 204 0.27 0.98 21.10
C PRO A 204 -0.08 0.97 22.59
N GLU A 205 -1.30 0.55 22.92
CA GLU A 205 -1.63 0.18 24.30
C GLU A 205 -0.62 -0.85 24.82
N GLU A 206 -0.13 -0.63 26.04
CA GLU A 206 0.89 -1.48 26.69
C GLU A 206 0.52 -2.97 26.60
N GLY A 207 1.45 -3.77 26.07
CA GLY A 207 1.28 -5.23 25.95
C GLY A 207 0.40 -5.71 24.79
N SER A 208 -0.20 -4.82 23.99
CA SER A 208 -1.08 -5.24 22.89
C SER A 208 -0.34 -5.83 21.68
N GLY A 209 0.92 -5.45 21.47
CA GLY A 209 1.74 -5.81 20.30
C GLY A 209 1.18 -5.34 18.96
N GLN A 210 0.11 -4.54 18.95
CA GLN A 210 -0.64 -4.16 17.75
C GLN A 210 -0.22 -2.78 17.23
N LEU A 211 1.05 -2.66 16.86
CA LEU A 211 1.69 -1.41 16.42
C LEU A 211 0.92 -0.72 15.28
N LYS A 212 0.51 -1.49 14.27
CA LYS A 212 -0.27 -0.95 13.14
C LYS A 212 -1.69 -0.53 13.56
N ALA A 213 -2.31 -1.21 14.54
CA ALA A 213 -3.66 -0.86 14.97
C ALA A 213 -3.70 0.52 15.63
N ALA A 214 -2.71 0.84 16.45
CA ALA A 214 -2.59 2.16 17.08
C ALA A 214 -2.56 3.28 16.03
N ALA A 215 -1.76 3.11 14.98
CA ALA A 215 -1.67 4.08 13.89
C ALA A 215 -2.97 4.19 13.07
N VAL A 216 -3.64 3.07 12.77
CA VAL A 216 -4.92 3.08 12.05
C VAL A 216 -6.02 3.73 12.90
N ASP A 217 -6.08 3.41 14.18
CA ASP A 217 -7.07 3.97 15.11
C ASP A 217 -6.86 5.47 15.34
N ALA A 218 -5.61 5.95 15.30
CA ALA A 218 -5.28 7.37 15.39
C ALA A 218 -5.63 8.14 14.10
N LEU A 219 -5.42 7.54 12.93
CA LEU A 219 -5.65 8.18 11.63
C LEU A 219 -7.11 8.12 11.16
N ALA A 220 -7.86 7.08 11.51
CA ALA A 220 -9.22 6.90 11.01
C ALA A 220 -10.21 7.75 11.80
N VAL A 221 -11.10 8.48 11.10
CA VAL A 221 -12.18 9.27 11.75
C VAL A 221 -13.10 8.37 12.59
N THR A 222 -13.27 7.11 12.16
CA THR A 222 -14.01 6.09 12.89
C THR A 222 -13.23 4.79 12.88
N GLY A 223 -13.37 3.98 13.93
CA GLY A 223 -12.69 2.69 13.99
C GLY A 223 -13.08 1.78 12.81
N CYS A 224 -12.10 1.24 12.11
CA CYS A 224 -12.31 0.41 10.92
C CYS A 224 -11.64 -0.98 11.00
N ARG A 225 -12.09 -1.90 10.15
CA ARG A 225 -11.44 -3.20 9.94
C ARG A 225 -10.39 -3.07 8.84
N PHE A 226 -9.20 -3.62 9.09
CA PHE A 226 -8.09 -3.58 8.15
C PHE A 226 -7.26 -4.87 8.19
N SER A 227 -6.45 -5.09 7.14
CA SER A 227 -5.48 -6.18 7.11
C SER A 227 -4.21 -5.80 7.87
N ARG A 228 -3.83 -6.63 8.85
CA ARG A 228 -2.60 -6.46 9.63
C ARG A 228 -1.34 -6.67 8.79
N MET A 229 -1.41 -7.49 7.74
CA MET A 229 -0.27 -7.92 6.93
C MET A 229 -0.02 -7.03 5.71
N SER A 230 -0.98 -6.19 5.33
CA SER A 230 -0.82 -5.32 4.15
C SER A 230 0.00 -4.09 4.47
N GLY A 231 1.05 -3.79 3.70
CA GLY A 231 1.75 -2.50 3.77
C GLY A 231 0.94 -1.33 3.20
N ILE A 232 -0.12 -1.61 2.43
CA ILE A 232 -0.96 -0.60 1.77
C ILE A 232 -2.36 -0.68 2.36
N LEU A 233 -2.92 0.45 2.79
CA LEU A 233 -4.26 0.51 3.32
C LEU A 233 -5.07 1.64 2.64
N PRO A 234 -5.95 1.29 1.68
CA PRO A 234 -6.83 2.29 1.08
C PRO A 234 -7.95 2.69 2.04
N PHE A 235 -8.10 3.99 2.23
CA PHE A 235 -9.25 4.65 2.86
C PHE A 235 -10.15 5.26 1.78
N ALA A 236 -11.28 5.85 2.16
CA ALA A 236 -12.19 6.46 1.20
C ALA A 236 -11.61 7.74 0.55
N ASN A 237 -10.81 8.53 1.28
CA ASN A 237 -10.21 9.80 0.86
C ASN A 237 -8.65 9.81 0.81
N ALA A 238 -8.01 8.66 1.00
CA ALA A 238 -6.56 8.55 1.02
C ALA A 238 -6.08 7.11 0.84
N VAL A 239 -4.79 6.93 0.59
CA VAL A 239 -4.10 5.64 0.71
C VAL A 239 -2.94 5.79 1.69
N VAL A 240 -2.93 5.00 2.75
CA VAL A 240 -1.86 5.03 3.76
C VAL A 240 -0.88 3.89 3.51
N LEU A 241 0.39 4.25 3.37
CA LEU A 241 1.52 3.33 3.28
C LEU A 241 2.12 3.12 4.68
N PHE A 242 2.24 1.86 5.07
CA PHE A 242 2.92 1.41 6.27
C PHE A 242 4.22 0.74 5.85
N VAL A 243 5.32 1.45 6.07
CA VAL A 243 6.65 1.04 5.60
C VAL A 243 7.54 0.75 6.79
N ASN A 244 8.21 -0.40 6.73
CA ASN A 244 9.28 -0.73 7.66
C ASN A 244 10.59 -0.35 7.00
N LEU A 245 11.41 0.42 7.69
CA LEU A 245 12.76 0.78 7.26
C LEU A 245 13.74 -0.33 7.63
N ASP A 246 14.85 -0.41 6.87
CA ASP A 246 15.98 -1.30 7.13
C ASP A 246 15.63 -2.79 7.31
N MET A 247 14.67 -3.27 6.51
CA MET A 247 14.46 -4.71 6.43
C MET A 247 15.57 -5.37 5.62
N THR A 248 16.19 -6.40 6.19
CA THR A 248 17.20 -7.25 5.54
C THR A 248 16.62 -8.18 4.46
N ASN A 249 15.32 -8.14 4.22
CA ASN A 249 14.56 -9.11 3.43
C ASN A 249 14.46 -8.78 1.92
N GLY A 250 15.51 -8.18 1.36
CA GLY A 250 15.67 -7.97 -0.10
C GLY A 250 14.98 -6.73 -0.67
N TYR A 251 13.99 -6.16 0.01
CA TYR A 251 13.39 -4.88 -0.38
C TYR A 251 13.92 -3.75 0.50
N ASP A 252 14.96 -3.07 0.01
CA ASP A 252 15.59 -1.94 0.68
C ASP A 252 14.70 -0.69 0.55
N ASN A 253 13.63 -0.63 1.36
CA ASN A 253 12.86 0.59 1.54
C ASN A 253 13.74 1.59 2.28
N ARG A 254 14.34 2.51 1.53
CA ARG A 254 15.30 3.49 2.06
C ARG A 254 14.98 4.88 1.56
N PHE A 255 15.33 5.85 2.39
CA PHE A 255 15.44 7.22 1.93
C PHE A 255 16.71 7.39 1.10
N ILE A 256 16.61 8.16 0.02
CA ILE A 256 17.69 8.54 -0.87
C ILE A 256 17.81 10.06 -0.79
N GLY A 257 19.03 10.55 -0.51
CA GLY A 257 19.40 11.97 -0.58
C GLY A 257 19.48 12.65 0.79
N PRO A 258 20.67 13.16 1.13
CA PRO A 258 20.88 14.61 1.16
C PRO A 258 21.56 15.13 -0.12
N PRO A 259 21.36 16.40 -0.54
CA PRO A 259 20.69 17.48 0.19
C PRO A 259 19.33 17.96 -0.38
N THR A 260 18.85 17.47 -1.54
CA THR A 260 17.74 18.12 -2.28
C THR A 260 16.35 17.52 -2.11
N GLY A 261 16.14 16.69 -1.07
CA GLY A 261 14.81 16.19 -0.70
C GLY A 261 14.80 14.72 -0.32
N LEU A 262 14.04 14.38 0.73
CA LEU A 262 13.84 13.03 1.22
C LEU A 262 12.97 12.24 0.22
N HIS A 263 13.63 11.47 -0.64
CA HIS A 263 12.96 10.54 -1.54
C HIS A 263 12.92 9.15 -0.92
N LEU A 264 11.75 8.52 -0.84
CA LEU A 264 11.61 7.14 -0.38
C LEU A 264 11.55 6.21 -1.59
N THR A 265 12.45 5.23 -1.65
CA THR A 265 12.25 4.07 -2.53
C THR A 265 11.29 3.11 -1.85
N TRP A 266 10.19 2.78 -2.53
CA TRP A 266 9.20 1.83 -2.04
C TRP A 266 8.90 0.76 -3.10
N PHE A 267 8.66 -0.46 -2.64
CA PHE A 267 8.30 -1.60 -3.49
C PHE A 267 6.89 -2.08 -3.17
N ALA A 268 6.09 -2.30 -4.20
CA ALA A 268 4.77 -2.89 -4.09
C ALA A 268 4.85 -4.38 -3.69
N GLN A 269 3.70 -4.99 -3.41
CA GLN A 269 3.67 -6.45 -3.24
C GLN A 269 3.96 -7.15 -4.59
N ALA A 270 4.57 -8.34 -4.57
CA ALA A 270 4.91 -9.07 -5.79
C ALA A 270 3.71 -9.33 -6.73
N THR A 271 2.52 -9.49 -6.14
CA THR A 271 1.26 -9.69 -6.88
C THR A 271 0.67 -8.40 -7.46
N GLN A 272 1.19 -7.24 -7.08
CA GLN A 272 0.71 -5.94 -7.54
C GLN A 272 1.49 -5.49 -8.76
N THR A 273 0.74 -5.00 -9.74
CA THR A 273 1.23 -4.40 -10.98
C THR A 273 0.81 -2.94 -11.04
N THR A 274 1.30 -2.19 -12.01
CA THR A 274 0.86 -0.81 -12.26
C THR A 274 -0.61 -0.70 -12.63
N ASP A 275 -1.21 -1.79 -13.10
CA ASP A 275 -2.65 -1.86 -13.43
C ASP A 275 -3.52 -2.21 -12.21
N SER A 276 -2.90 -2.51 -11.07
CA SER A 276 -3.64 -2.77 -9.84
C SER A 276 -4.39 -1.51 -9.42
N PRO A 277 -5.71 -1.56 -9.13
CA PRO A 277 -6.50 -0.37 -8.87
C PRO A 277 -5.96 0.53 -7.76
N VAL A 278 -5.38 -0.06 -6.71
CA VAL A 278 -4.76 0.70 -5.61
C VAL A 278 -3.49 1.43 -6.06
N ILE A 279 -2.69 0.83 -6.95
CA ILE A 279 -1.48 1.46 -7.49
C ILE A 279 -1.88 2.59 -8.44
N GLN A 280 -2.85 2.37 -9.34
CA GLN A 280 -3.38 3.43 -10.21
C GLN A 280 -3.90 4.61 -9.40
N ARG A 281 -4.63 4.36 -8.30
CA ARG A 281 -5.10 5.40 -7.39
C ARG A 281 -3.94 6.17 -6.73
N MET A 282 -2.93 5.46 -6.23
CA MET A 282 -1.73 6.08 -5.65
C MET A 282 -0.94 6.91 -6.67
N LEU A 283 -0.91 6.52 -7.94
CA LEU A 283 -0.21 7.24 -9.00
C LEU A 283 -0.99 8.45 -9.52
N ALA A 284 -2.32 8.40 -9.50
CA ALA A 284 -3.16 9.49 -9.98
C ALA A 284 -3.04 10.76 -9.12
N THR A 285 -2.62 10.63 -7.86
CA THR A 285 -2.41 11.69 -6.84
C THR A 285 -3.25 12.94 -7.10
N SER A 286 -4.49 12.96 -6.60
CA SER A 286 -5.34 14.15 -6.62
C SER A 286 -5.46 14.73 -5.22
N ASP A 287 -5.99 15.96 -5.11
CA ASP A 287 -6.27 16.58 -3.81
C ASP A 287 -7.22 15.75 -2.94
N ASP A 288 -8.06 14.92 -3.58
CA ASP A 288 -9.03 14.02 -2.96
C ASP A 288 -8.49 12.62 -2.66
N ASP A 289 -7.36 12.22 -3.26
CA ASP A 289 -6.74 10.90 -3.15
C ASP A 289 -5.25 11.01 -2.84
N ARG A 290 -4.97 11.38 -1.58
CA ARG A 290 -3.60 11.59 -1.09
C ARG A 290 -2.95 10.28 -0.68
N VAL A 291 -1.65 10.17 -0.94
CA VAL A 291 -0.83 9.09 -0.40
C VAL A 291 -0.16 9.57 0.88
N LEU A 292 -0.38 8.86 1.98
CA LEU A 292 0.16 9.18 3.30
C LEU A 292 1.16 8.12 3.73
N LEU A 293 2.13 8.50 4.57
CA LEU A 293 3.21 7.62 5.00
C LEU A 293 3.26 7.47 6.52
N CYS A 294 3.30 6.21 6.94
CA CYS A 294 3.66 5.78 8.30
C CYS A 294 4.93 4.93 8.23
N LEU A 295 5.95 5.34 8.96
CA LEU A 295 7.27 4.68 8.99
C LEU A 295 7.50 4.00 10.32
N ARG A 296 8.29 2.93 10.36
CA ARG A 296 8.88 2.43 11.61
C ARG A 296 10.17 1.66 11.37
N ARG A 297 10.95 1.50 12.44
CA ARG A 297 11.95 0.44 12.54
C ARG A 297 11.28 -0.90 12.93
N PRO A 298 11.97 -2.04 12.70
CA PRO A 298 11.51 -3.32 13.22
C PRO A 298 11.21 -3.25 14.72
N ALA A 299 10.07 -3.79 15.14
CA ALA A 299 9.58 -3.81 16.53
C ALA A 299 9.24 -2.44 17.17
N GLU A 300 9.34 -1.33 16.43
CA GLU A 300 8.99 0.00 16.95
C GLU A 300 7.59 0.47 16.54
N ALA A 301 7.10 1.49 17.24
CA ALA A 301 5.86 2.17 16.90
C ALA A 301 5.96 2.90 15.56
N TYR A 302 4.81 3.11 14.92
CA TYR A 302 4.76 3.84 13.66
C TYR A 302 4.81 5.36 13.92
N LEU A 303 5.64 6.05 13.15
CA LEU A 303 5.72 7.51 13.07
C LEU A 303 4.96 7.99 11.83
N PHE A 304 4.12 9.01 11.98
CA PHE A 304 3.44 9.65 10.85
C PHE A 304 4.36 10.63 10.13
N ALA A 305 4.63 10.36 8.85
CA ALA A 305 5.54 11.14 8.02
C ALA A 305 4.82 12.04 6.99
N GLY A 306 3.50 12.15 7.03
CA GLY A 306 2.78 13.07 6.14
C GLY A 306 2.61 12.53 4.71
N ARG A 307 2.68 13.43 3.73
CA ARG A 307 2.26 13.20 2.33
C ARG A 307 3.40 12.74 1.43
N LEU A 308 3.05 11.87 0.50
CA LEU A 308 3.90 11.40 -0.58
C LEU A 308 3.39 11.83 -1.95
N GLU A 309 4.33 12.11 -2.84
CA GLU A 309 4.09 12.36 -4.25
C GLU A 309 4.98 11.45 -5.10
N ALA A 310 4.38 10.74 -6.07
CA ALA A 310 5.14 9.84 -6.93
C ALA A 310 6.05 10.66 -7.85
N THR A 311 7.36 10.43 -7.79
CA THR A 311 8.35 11.11 -8.64
C THR A 311 8.74 10.23 -9.83
N GLU A 312 9.04 8.95 -9.57
CA GLU A 312 9.40 7.99 -10.61
C GLU A 312 8.71 6.65 -10.39
N VAL A 313 8.27 6.01 -11.47
CA VAL A 313 7.60 4.71 -11.45
C VAL A 313 8.34 3.76 -12.39
N PHE A 314 8.66 2.57 -11.91
CA PHE A 314 9.33 1.54 -12.70
C PHE A 314 8.36 0.38 -12.97
N PRO A 315 7.48 0.48 -13.98
CA PRO A 315 6.39 -0.47 -14.22
C PRO A 315 6.87 -1.88 -14.58
N HIS A 316 8.08 -1.99 -15.12
CA HIS A 316 8.66 -3.24 -15.61
C HIS A 316 9.32 -4.08 -14.51
N LEU A 317 9.57 -3.49 -13.33
CA LEU A 317 10.13 -4.23 -12.21
C LEU A 317 9.04 -5.07 -11.51
N ARG A 318 9.46 -6.21 -10.96
CA ARG A 318 8.62 -7.11 -10.17
C ARG A 318 9.35 -7.37 -8.85
N PRO A 319 8.85 -6.85 -7.73
CA PRO A 319 7.68 -5.98 -7.58
C PRO A 319 7.85 -4.59 -8.22
N VAL A 320 6.72 -3.90 -8.43
CA VAL A 320 6.72 -2.51 -8.93
C VAL A 320 7.48 -1.62 -7.94
N LYS A 321 8.48 -0.89 -8.43
CA LYS A 321 9.23 0.11 -7.66
C LYS A 321 8.65 1.49 -7.94
N ILE A 322 8.45 2.27 -6.89
CA ILE A 322 8.04 3.68 -6.96
C ILE A 322 8.98 4.50 -6.09
N ILE A 323 9.49 5.60 -6.63
CA ILE A 323 10.24 6.61 -5.88
C ILE A 323 9.25 7.70 -5.50
N TRP A 324 9.08 7.93 -4.21
CA TRP A 324 8.20 8.93 -3.64
C TRP A 324 9.00 10.11 -3.13
N ARG A 325 8.53 11.33 -3.39
CA ARG A 325 8.99 12.54 -2.72
C ARG A 325 8.14 12.76 -1.46
N LEU A 326 8.81 12.96 -0.32
CA LEU A 326 8.15 13.34 0.92
C LEU A 326 7.88 14.85 0.92
N VAL A 327 6.62 15.25 0.74
CA VAL A 327 6.24 16.68 0.60
C VAL A 327 6.49 17.44 1.90
N ASP A 328 6.22 16.78 3.04
CA ASP A 328 6.32 17.38 4.37
C ASP A 328 7.74 17.24 4.99
N ALA A 329 8.74 16.89 4.16
CA ALA A 329 10.13 16.72 4.57
C ALA A 329 10.73 17.94 5.32
N PRO A 330 10.51 19.21 4.90
CA PRO A 330 11.08 20.36 5.60
C PRO A 330 10.61 20.47 7.06
N VAL A 331 9.31 20.22 7.31
CA VAL A 331 8.74 20.26 8.65
C VAL A 331 9.24 19.08 9.48
N LEU A 332 9.25 17.88 8.89
CA LEU A 332 9.72 16.66 9.57
C LEU A 332 11.18 16.70 9.98
N ALA A 333 12.03 17.37 9.22
CA ALA A 333 13.44 17.46 9.54
C ALA A 333 13.74 18.24 10.82
N THR A 334 12.79 19.05 11.30
CA THR A 334 12.90 19.72 12.59
C THR A 334 12.56 18.77 13.76
N LYS A 335 11.91 17.63 13.49
CA LYS A 335 11.49 16.64 14.50
C LYS A 335 12.64 15.69 14.84
N GLU A 336 12.89 15.48 16.13
CA GLU A 336 13.96 14.62 16.63
C GLU A 336 13.68 13.16 16.29
N GLU A 337 12.44 12.70 16.52
CA GLU A 337 12.02 11.32 16.30
C GLU A 337 12.18 10.91 14.83
N PHE A 338 11.92 11.83 13.90
CA PHE A 338 12.11 11.57 12.47
C PHE A 338 13.59 11.57 12.09
N ARG A 339 14.40 12.50 12.61
CA ARG A 339 15.86 12.54 12.39
C ARG A 339 16.53 11.28 12.90
N ASP A 340 16.17 10.84 14.11
CA ASP A 340 16.67 9.60 14.70
C ASP A 340 16.31 8.39 13.84
N LEU A 341 15.09 8.37 13.29
CA LEU A 341 14.62 7.31 12.42
C LEU A 341 15.43 7.21 11.11
N ILE A 342 15.88 8.34 10.54
CA ILE A 342 16.61 8.38 9.25
C ILE A 342 18.14 8.31 9.39
N ASN A 343 18.73 8.75 10.50
CA ASN A 343 20.19 8.94 10.65
C ASN A 343 20.98 7.69 11.07
N LEU A 344 20.32 6.56 11.36
CA LEU A 344 20.96 5.39 11.99
C LEU A 344 21.96 4.60 11.14
N ARG A 345 22.13 4.91 9.85
CA ARG A 345 23.03 4.14 8.99
C ARG A 345 24.51 4.48 9.12
N ASP A 346 24.88 5.64 9.66
CA ASP A 346 26.31 5.98 9.77
C ASP A 346 27.01 5.37 10.99
N GLU A 347 26.27 4.98 12.04
CA GLU A 347 26.89 4.48 13.28
C GLU A 347 27.24 2.97 13.24
N GLY A 348 26.69 2.21 12.28
CA GLY A 348 26.86 0.74 12.23
C GLY A 348 27.83 0.20 11.18
N ALA A 349 28.31 1.03 10.24
CA ALA A 349 29.17 0.60 9.13
C ALA A 349 30.68 0.75 9.41
N THR A 350 31.07 1.36 10.53
CA THR A 350 32.48 1.68 10.83
C THR A 350 33.22 0.62 11.65
N ASP A 351 32.55 -0.37 12.24
CA ASP A 351 33.21 -1.38 13.10
C ASP A 351 33.70 -2.65 12.37
N ALA A 352 33.50 -2.76 11.05
CA ALA A 352 34.05 -3.86 10.26
C ALA A 352 35.48 -3.60 9.70
N GLY A 353 36.07 -2.42 9.95
CA GLY A 353 37.50 -2.25 9.77
C GLY A 353 37.96 -0.83 9.48
N ALA A 354 38.45 -0.13 10.51
CA ALA A 354 39.58 0.79 10.39
C ALA A 354 40.13 1.15 11.78
N ASN A 355 41.28 0.61 12.17
CA ASN A 355 42.46 1.48 12.28
C ASN A 355 42.47 2.60 11.22
N SER A 356 41.79 3.71 11.49
CA SER A 356 42.09 5.01 10.88
C SER A 356 41.35 6.09 11.66
N ALA A 357 42.07 6.73 12.57
CA ALA A 357 41.63 7.95 13.22
C ALA A 357 41.49 9.07 12.18
N HIS A 358 40.27 9.33 11.71
CA HIS A 358 39.89 10.64 11.20
C HIS A 358 38.52 11.02 11.75
N ASP A 359 38.56 12.11 12.51
CA ASP A 359 37.45 12.76 13.19
C ASP A 359 36.69 13.60 12.16
N ASP A 360 35.61 13.04 11.61
CA ASP A 360 34.70 13.71 10.66
C ASP A 360 33.28 13.85 11.26
N SER A 361 33.18 14.04 12.58
CA SER A 361 31.88 14.20 13.27
C SER A 361 31.26 15.60 13.14
N GLU A 362 31.88 16.52 12.38
CA GLU A 362 31.44 17.92 12.27
C GLU A 362 30.65 18.26 10.98
N VAL A 363 30.50 17.32 10.03
CA VAL A 363 29.96 17.63 8.69
C VAL A 363 28.43 17.50 8.61
N VAL A 364 27.78 16.69 9.45
CA VAL A 364 26.33 16.44 9.36
C VAL A 364 25.47 17.56 10.00
N ARG A 365 26.06 18.41 10.86
CA ARG A 365 25.33 19.55 11.46
C ARG A 365 25.16 20.77 10.54
N LYS A 366 25.82 20.81 9.37
CA LYS A 366 25.98 22.06 8.59
C LYS A 366 25.23 22.13 7.26
N VAL A 367 24.34 21.17 6.95
CA VAL A 367 23.64 21.11 5.64
C VAL A 367 22.13 20.95 5.80
N TRP A 368 21.55 21.62 6.79
CA TRP A 368 20.16 22.05 6.71
C TRP A 368 20.22 23.57 6.65
N PRO A 369 19.89 24.24 5.53
CA PRO A 369 19.80 25.69 5.56
C PRO A 369 18.73 26.04 6.60
N GLU A 370 19.15 26.70 7.68
CA GLU A 370 18.25 27.33 8.64
C GLU A 370 17.30 28.22 7.81
N ALA A 371 16.04 27.80 7.71
CA ALA A 371 14.97 28.62 7.20
C ALA A 371 14.57 29.59 8.32
N GLU A 372 15.44 30.55 8.60
CA GLU A 372 15.16 31.78 9.36
C GLU A 372 15.97 32.88 8.64
N GLN A 373 15.50 34.09 8.36
CA GLN A 373 14.66 34.94 9.19
C GLN A 373 13.80 35.85 8.31
N GLU A 374 12.56 36.04 8.76
CA GLU A 374 11.76 37.22 8.44
C GLU A 374 12.60 38.48 8.67
N GLU A 375 12.75 39.28 7.61
CA GLU A 375 13.38 40.58 7.65
C GLU A 375 12.53 41.49 8.55
N THR A 376 13.06 41.75 9.74
CA THR A 376 12.49 42.66 10.72
C THR A 376 12.53 44.06 10.13
N VAL A 377 11.34 44.61 9.91
CA VAL A 377 11.09 46.02 9.64
C VAL A 377 11.41 46.79 10.93
N GLU A 378 12.60 47.35 11.08
CA GLU A 378 12.83 48.52 11.94
C GLU A 378 14.17 49.19 11.61
N ASP A 379 14.16 50.52 11.60
CA ASP A 379 15.27 51.47 11.39
C ASP A 379 15.79 51.71 9.95
N MET A 380 14.98 52.43 9.16
CA MET A 380 15.52 53.49 8.29
C MET A 380 14.93 54.85 8.65
N ALA A 381 15.79 55.60 9.35
CA ALA A 381 15.86 57.04 9.55
C ALA A 381 14.91 57.94 8.74
N ALA A 382 14.25 58.82 9.50
CA ALA A 382 13.58 60.03 9.05
C ALA A 382 14.43 60.90 8.11
N ALA A 383 13.84 61.28 6.97
CA ALA A 383 14.15 62.48 6.21
C ALA A 383 12.87 62.99 5.52
N PRO A 384 12.75 64.30 5.25
CA PRO A 384 11.50 65.03 5.37
C PRO A 384 10.60 64.97 4.14
N VAL A 385 9.31 65.14 4.44
CA VAL A 385 8.16 65.38 3.55
C VAL A 385 8.49 66.44 2.48
N ASP A 386 8.35 66.06 1.20
CA ASP A 386 8.18 66.99 0.10
C ASP A 386 6.76 66.79 -0.46
N ASP A 387 5.91 67.77 -0.17
CA ASP A 387 4.54 67.92 -0.64
C ASP A 387 4.54 68.35 -2.10
N SER A 388 4.46 67.42 -3.07
CA SER A 388 3.87 67.70 -4.40
C SER A 388 3.65 66.42 -5.20
N ASP A 389 2.41 65.96 -5.33
CA ASP A 389 1.66 66.04 -6.59
C ASP A 389 0.34 65.27 -6.45
N ASP A 390 -0.74 66.04 -6.31
CA ASP A 390 -2.11 65.61 -6.58
C ASP A 390 -2.22 65.27 -8.07
N SER A 391 -2.29 63.99 -8.41
CA SER A 391 -2.79 63.56 -9.71
C SER A 391 -3.64 62.31 -9.57
N ALA A 392 -4.92 62.61 -9.37
CA ALA A 392 -6.10 61.80 -9.61
C ALA A 392 -5.87 60.57 -10.49
N TRP A 393 -6.05 59.39 -9.88
CA TRP A 393 -6.23 58.13 -10.58
C TRP A 393 -7.73 57.78 -10.57
N ASP A 394 -8.33 57.86 -11.76
CA ASP A 394 -9.74 57.61 -12.03
C ASP A 394 -9.96 56.12 -12.39
N PRO A 395 -10.72 55.34 -11.59
CA PRO A 395 -10.91 53.91 -11.84
C PRO A 395 -12.15 53.64 -12.72
N GLN A 396 -12.24 54.25 -13.90
CA GLN A 396 -13.30 53.99 -14.89
C GLN A 396 -12.82 53.93 -16.34
N THR A 397 -11.77 53.16 -16.65
CA THR A 397 -11.52 52.73 -18.05
C THR A 397 -10.85 51.36 -18.11
N LEU A 398 -11.63 50.28 -18.04
CA LEU A 398 -11.20 48.97 -18.56
C LEU A 398 -12.40 48.07 -18.87
N VAL A 399 -13.20 48.49 -19.85
CA VAL A 399 -14.07 47.61 -20.63
C VAL A 399 -13.81 47.97 -22.09
N GLU A 400 -13.80 46.95 -22.96
CA GLU A 400 -13.58 46.98 -24.42
C GLU A 400 -12.15 46.72 -24.89
N ALA A 401 -11.85 45.44 -25.16
CA ALA A 401 -11.21 45.02 -26.42
C ALA A 401 -11.00 43.49 -26.42
N TRP A 402 -12.01 42.72 -26.80
CA TRP A 402 -11.81 41.41 -27.43
C TRP A 402 -12.94 41.15 -28.44
N ALA A 403 -12.68 41.52 -29.68
CA ALA A 403 -13.44 41.11 -30.85
C ALA A 403 -12.58 40.11 -31.65
N PRO A 404 -13.11 38.93 -32.03
CA PRO A 404 -12.41 38.02 -32.92
C PRO A 404 -12.64 38.41 -34.40
N ALA A 405 -11.57 38.28 -35.18
CA ALA A 405 -11.54 38.55 -36.61
C ALA A 405 -12.44 37.57 -37.39
N ALA A 406 -13.30 38.14 -38.23
CA ALA A 406 -14.07 37.44 -39.24
C ALA A 406 -13.17 37.05 -40.42
N GLY A 407 -13.17 35.77 -40.79
CA GLY A 407 -12.64 35.24 -42.02
C GLY A 407 -13.76 34.60 -42.83
N GLU A 408 -14.15 35.26 -43.92
CA GLU A 408 -15.08 34.76 -44.93
C GLU A 408 -14.38 33.76 -45.87
N SER A 409 -14.95 32.56 -46.07
CA SER A 409 -14.94 31.91 -47.39
C SER A 409 -16.00 30.81 -47.48
N SER A 410 -17.05 31.13 -48.23
CA SER A 410 -17.91 30.29 -49.09
C SER A 410 -17.72 28.76 -49.11
N GLY A 411 -18.82 28.03 -48.88
CA GLY A 411 -18.98 26.63 -49.27
C GLY A 411 -20.41 26.13 -49.05
N THR A 412 -21.12 25.87 -50.14
CA THR A 412 -22.57 25.67 -50.27
C THR A 412 -23.12 24.30 -49.81
N ALA A 413 -24.30 24.36 -49.15
CA ALA A 413 -25.52 23.55 -49.33
C ALA A 413 -25.57 22.02 -49.03
N ARG A 414 -26.38 21.67 -48.01
CA ARG A 414 -27.54 20.72 -47.99
C ARG A 414 -27.94 20.49 -46.52
N VAL A 415 -29.00 21.10 -45.98
CA VAL A 415 -30.44 20.73 -45.98
C VAL A 415 -30.73 19.32 -45.46
N SER A 416 -31.74 19.27 -44.57
CA SER A 416 -32.40 18.17 -43.83
C SER A 416 -31.70 17.76 -42.53
N GLY A 417 -32.22 18.01 -41.32
CA GLY A 417 -33.57 18.35 -40.88
C GLY A 417 -34.10 17.22 -39.99
N SER A 418 -34.19 17.48 -38.68
CA SER A 418 -35.21 16.93 -37.75
C SER A 418 -34.81 17.27 -36.32
N ASP A 419 -35.47 18.31 -35.81
CA ASP A 419 -35.75 18.53 -34.38
C ASP A 419 -36.44 17.30 -33.78
N GLU A 420 -35.93 16.78 -32.67
CA GLU A 420 -36.76 16.16 -31.63
C GLU A 420 -36.15 16.47 -30.26
N ALA A 421 -36.85 17.34 -29.52
CA ALA A 421 -36.60 17.64 -28.12
C ALA A 421 -37.07 16.46 -27.23
N PRO A 422 -36.33 16.09 -26.18
CA PRO A 422 -36.81 15.09 -25.24
C PRO A 422 -37.83 15.68 -24.26
N THR A 423 -39.05 15.18 -24.36
CA THR A 423 -40.20 15.43 -23.49
C THR A 423 -39.87 15.11 -22.03
N VAL A 424 -39.99 16.10 -21.17
CA VAL A 424 -39.98 15.99 -19.70
C VAL A 424 -41.19 15.16 -19.27
N ARG A 425 -40.97 13.95 -18.75
CA ARG A 425 -42.00 13.20 -18.02
C ARG A 425 -42.12 13.77 -16.61
N GLN A 426 -43.17 14.55 -16.38
CA GLN A 426 -43.75 14.72 -15.05
C GLN A 426 -44.21 13.35 -14.56
N VAL A 427 -43.77 12.97 -13.37
CA VAL A 427 -44.33 11.84 -12.63
C VAL A 427 -45.31 12.46 -11.64
N ASP A 428 -46.58 12.21 -11.89
CA ASP A 428 -47.68 12.60 -11.04
C ASP A 428 -47.49 12.02 -9.63
N SER A 429 -47.71 12.89 -8.66
CA SER A 429 -47.72 12.61 -7.23
C SER A 429 -49.17 12.44 -6.85
N ASP A 430 -49.66 11.20 -6.78
CA ASP A 430 -51.00 10.90 -6.27
C ASP A 430 -50.93 9.84 -5.17
N ASP A 431 -51.55 10.20 -4.05
CA ASP A 431 -52.30 9.36 -3.13
C ASP A 431 -51.57 8.23 -2.38
N TYR A 432 -51.15 8.56 -1.14
CA TYR A 432 -51.35 7.62 -0.05
C TYR A 432 -52.11 8.28 1.09
N VAL A 433 -53.37 7.87 1.20
CA VAL A 433 -54.41 8.28 2.13
C VAL A 433 -54.14 7.68 3.52
N ASP A 434 -54.45 8.48 4.54
CA ASP A 434 -54.59 8.12 5.95
C ASP A 434 -55.39 6.83 6.17
N GLY A 435 -54.92 6.03 7.13
CA GLY A 435 -55.62 4.85 7.62
C GLY A 435 -55.39 4.71 9.12
N ASP A 436 -56.22 5.44 9.85
CA ASP A 436 -56.51 5.30 11.28
C ASP A 436 -56.92 3.86 11.68
N ASP A 437 -56.71 3.58 12.98
CA ASP A 437 -57.45 2.66 13.86
C ASP A 437 -57.40 1.14 13.63
N ALA A 438 -56.82 0.41 14.60
CA ALA A 438 -57.60 -0.19 15.71
C ALA A 438 -56.81 -1.26 16.50
N ASP A 439 -57.02 -1.22 17.83
CA ASP A 439 -56.85 -2.21 18.91
C ASP A 439 -55.46 -2.68 19.40
#